data_AF-A0A660NYE0-F1
#
_entry.id   AF-A0A660NYE0-F1
#
_cell.length_a   1.000
_cell.length_b   1.000
_cell.length_c   1.000
_cell.angle_alpha   90.00
_cell.angle_beta   90.00
_cell.angle_gamma   90.00
#
_symmetry.space_group_name_H-M   'P 1'
#
loop_
_entity.id
_entity.type
_entity.pdbx_description
1 polymer ?
#
loop_
_entity_poly.entity_id
_entity_poly.type
_entity_poly.pdbx_seq_one_letter_code
_entity_poly.pdbx_strand_id
1 'polypeptide(L)'
;NWANKDFSKTFSVQLMYKYYFKNKTTGEHPFSGFQLTEVWGLSFAKGLCSFNGFCDLWYDPNVSGKLILISEPQFWFNLNTLKGMQGINLSLGSEVEISNNFVWNNKGKHNKFYAIPTIAAKWTF
;
A
#
# COMPACT_ATOMS: atom_id res chain seq x y z
N ASN A 1 11.44 -12.08 1.85
CA ASN A 1 11.33 -11.68 0.43
C ASN A 1 11.29 -12.92 -0.43
N TRP A 2 10.33 -12.99 -1.33
CA TRP A 2 10.11 -14.08 -2.26
C TRP A 2 9.80 -13.52 -3.65
N ALA A 3 10.36 -14.14 -4.68
CA ALA A 3 10.05 -13.83 -6.06
C ALA A 3 10.09 -15.13 -6.89
N ASN A 4 9.20 -15.25 -7.87
CA ASN A 4 9.27 -16.32 -8.86
C ASN A 4 10.39 -16.03 -9.88
N LYS A 5 10.86 -17.06 -10.61
CA LYS A 5 11.99 -17.00 -11.56
C LYS A 5 11.87 -15.88 -12.59
N ASP A 6 10.65 -15.61 -13.06
CA ASP A 6 10.39 -14.60 -14.08
C ASP A 6 9.89 -13.25 -13.49
N PHE A 7 10.00 -13.07 -12.17
CA PHE A 7 9.53 -11.88 -11.42
C PHE A 7 8.05 -11.52 -11.61
N SER A 8 7.26 -12.37 -12.26
CA SER A 8 5.81 -12.21 -12.41
C SER A 8 5.06 -12.29 -11.09
N LYS A 9 5.69 -12.80 -10.03
CA LYS A 9 5.13 -12.84 -8.68
C LYS A 9 6.23 -12.45 -7.71
N THR A 10 6.00 -11.38 -6.96
CA THR A 10 6.90 -10.88 -5.92
C THR A 10 6.09 -10.66 -4.65
N PHE A 11 6.70 -11.00 -3.52
CA PHE A 11 6.12 -10.81 -2.20
C PHE A 11 7.22 -10.52 -1.18
N SER A 12 7.09 -9.42 -0.46
CA SER A 12 8.04 -8.98 0.55
C SER A 12 7.28 -8.70 1.84
N VAL A 13 7.83 -9.17 2.95
CA VAL A 13 7.32 -8.88 4.29
C VAL A 13 8.51 -8.45 5.13
N GLN A 14 8.34 -7.35 5.84
CA GLN A 14 9.33 -6.79 6.75
C GLN A 14 8.66 -6.52 8.09
N LEU A 15 9.27 -7.02 9.16
CA LEU A 15 8.86 -6.72 10.53
C LEU A 15 9.97 -5.92 11.19
N MET A 16 9.63 -4.75 11.70
CA MET A 16 10.54 -3.85 12.38
C MET A 16 10.05 -3.60 13.79
N TYR A 17 10.95 -3.75 14.77
CA TYR A 17 10.75 -3.26 16.12
C TYR A 17 11.22 -1.80 16.19
N LYS A 18 10.41 -0.92 16.79
CA LYS A 18 10.73 0.49 16.98
C LYS A 18 10.68 0.83 18.46
N TYR A 19 11.73 1.48 18.95
CA TYR A 19 11.71 2.08 20.29
C TYR A 19 11.65 3.59 20.16
N TYR A 20 10.58 4.18 20.67
CA TYR A 20 10.37 5.62 20.67
C TYR A 20 10.92 6.20 21.95
N PHE A 21 11.86 7.14 21.80
CA PHE A 21 12.45 7.84 22.94
C PHE A 21 11.52 8.92 23.46
N LYS A 22 11.73 9.29 24.73
CA LYS A 22 11.04 10.42 25.34
C LYS A 22 11.30 11.69 24.52
N ASN A 23 10.24 12.32 24.05
CA ASN A 23 10.33 13.57 23.32
C ASN A 23 9.98 14.74 24.27
N LYS A 24 10.96 15.61 24.55
CA LYS A 24 10.76 16.77 25.44
C LYS A 24 9.87 17.86 24.82
N THR A 25 9.77 17.91 23.50
CA THR A 25 9.00 18.92 22.75
C THR A 25 7.52 18.55 22.65
N THR A 26 7.20 17.26 22.45
CA THR A 26 5.81 16.77 22.37
C THR A 26 5.28 16.25 23.72
N GLY A 27 6.15 16.06 24.72
CA GLY A 27 5.79 15.50 26.02
C GLY A 27 5.54 13.99 26.00
N GLU A 28 5.82 13.32 24.89
CA GLU A 28 5.52 11.91 24.71
C GLU A 28 6.39 11.01 25.58
N HIS A 29 5.73 10.04 26.21
CA HIS A 29 6.38 8.99 26.98
C HIS A 29 7.10 8.00 26.05
N PRO A 30 8.24 7.43 26.48
CA PRO A 30 8.90 6.40 25.69
C PRO A 30 8.02 5.15 25.60
N PHE A 31 7.98 4.54 24.42
CA PHE A 31 7.23 3.31 24.21
C PHE A 31 7.90 2.41 23.17
N SER A 32 7.63 1.12 23.28
CA SER A 32 8.02 0.12 22.30
C SER A 32 6.86 -0.12 21.34
N GLY A 33 7.15 -0.12 20.05
CA GLY A 33 6.20 -0.39 18.99
C GLY A 33 6.77 -1.35 17.95
N PHE A 34 5.96 -1.66 16.96
CA PHE A 34 6.35 -2.45 15.81
C PHE A 34 5.77 -1.85 14.53
N GLN A 35 6.36 -2.18 13.39
CA GLN A 35 5.81 -1.95 12.07
C GLN A 35 5.94 -3.24 11.25
N LEU A 36 4.85 -3.66 10.64
CA LEU A 36 4.76 -4.73 9.68
C LEU A 36 4.46 -4.11 8.31
N THR A 37 5.35 -4.34 7.36
CA THR A 37 5.26 -3.83 5.99
C THR A 37 5.20 -5.01 5.03
N GLU A 38 4.14 -5.05 4.23
CA GLU A 38 3.92 -6.05 3.19
C GLU A 38 3.90 -5.36 1.83
N VAL A 39 4.59 -5.94 0.85
CA VAL A 39 4.61 -5.43 -0.53
C VAL A 39 4.43 -6.62 -1.47
N TRP A 40 3.51 -6.51 -2.42
CA TRP A 40 3.25 -7.55 -3.41
C TRP A 40 3.22 -7.00 -4.83
N GLY A 41 3.62 -7.86 -5.76
CA GLY A 41 3.46 -7.64 -7.19
C GLY A 41 3.07 -8.94 -7.87
N LEU A 42 2.01 -8.91 -8.67
CA LEU A 42 1.47 -10.07 -9.36
C LEU A 42 1.10 -9.69 -10.79
N SER A 43 1.90 -10.15 -11.74
CA SER A 43 1.55 -10.15 -13.15
C SER A 43 0.98 -11.53 -13.54
N PHE A 44 -0.21 -11.53 -14.12
CA PHE A 44 -0.91 -12.75 -14.50
C PHE A 44 -1.61 -12.59 -15.86
N ALA A 45 -2.22 -13.68 -16.35
CA ALA A 45 -2.82 -13.72 -17.70
C ALA A 45 -1.82 -13.32 -18.81
N LYS A 46 -0.59 -13.84 -18.72
CA LYS A 46 0.52 -13.54 -19.66
C LYS A 46 0.83 -12.05 -19.80
N GLY A 47 0.69 -11.30 -18.70
CA GLY A 47 0.97 -9.86 -18.66
C GLY A 47 -0.24 -8.97 -18.92
N LEU A 48 -1.43 -9.53 -19.20
CA LEU A 48 -2.66 -8.76 -19.39
C LEU A 48 -3.09 -8.04 -18.12
N CYS A 49 -2.88 -8.67 -16.95
CA CYS A 49 -3.29 -8.09 -15.69
C CYS A 49 -2.11 -7.96 -14.74
N SER A 50 -2.07 -6.85 -14.01
CA SER A 50 -1.11 -6.62 -12.93
C SER A 50 -1.86 -6.22 -11.66
N PHE A 51 -1.56 -6.90 -10.56
CA PHE A 51 -2.07 -6.58 -9.23
C PHE A 51 -0.88 -6.33 -8.30
N ASN A 52 -0.72 -5.08 -7.87
CA ASN A 52 0.41 -4.62 -7.09
C ASN A 52 -0.09 -3.83 -5.89
N GLY A 53 0.74 -3.67 -4.87
CA GLY A 53 0.40 -2.80 -3.75
C GLY A 53 1.27 -3.04 -2.54
N PHE A 54 0.96 -2.30 -1.48
CA PHE A 54 1.57 -2.47 -0.18
C PHE A 54 0.54 -2.37 0.94
N CYS A 55 0.91 -2.85 2.11
CA CYS A 55 0.16 -2.73 3.36
C CYS A 55 1.14 -2.49 4.50
N ASP A 56 1.01 -1.35 5.15
CA ASP A 56 1.78 -0.96 6.33
C ASP A 56 0.87 -0.93 7.55
N LEU A 57 1.24 -1.70 8.57
CA LEU A 57 0.57 -1.74 9.86
C LEU A 57 1.59 -1.42 10.96
N TRP A 58 1.31 -0.44 11.81
CA TRP A 58 2.18 -0.17 12.95
C TRP A 58 1.42 0.23 14.21
N TYR A 59 2.11 0.07 15.33
CA TYR A 59 1.61 0.46 16.64
C TYR A 59 1.85 1.95 16.90
N ASP A 60 0.80 2.65 17.33
CA ASP A 60 0.88 4.03 17.80
C ASP A 60 -0.06 4.19 19.03
N PRO A 61 0.45 4.54 20.22
CA PRO A 61 -0.36 4.64 21.43
C PRO A 61 -1.35 5.82 21.41
N ASN A 62 -1.17 6.80 20.52
CA ASN A 62 -1.95 8.03 20.47
C ASN A 62 -3.21 7.91 19.59
N VAL A 63 -3.37 6.79 18.87
CA VAL A 63 -4.53 6.57 17.99
C VAL A 63 -5.57 5.63 18.58
N SER A 64 -6.80 5.73 18.08
CA SER A 64 -7.90 4.85 18.52
C SER A 64 -7.63 3.39 18.15
N GLY A 65 -7.59 2.49 19.13
CA GLY A 65 -7.26 1.08 18.91
C GLY A 65 -5.76 0.79 18.79
N LYS A 66 -4.91 1.81 18.97
CA LYS A 66 -3.45 1.74 19.04
C LYS A 66 -2.72 1.21 17.80
N LEU A 67 -3.43 1.11 16.67
CA LEU A 67 -2.89 0.62 15.41
C LEU A 67 -3.25 1.59 14.29
N ILE A 68 -2.27 1.82 13.42
CA ILE A 68 -2.45 2.54 12.16
C ILE A 68 -2.24 1.56 11.02
N LEU A 69 -3.13 1.61 10.04
CA LEU A 69 -3.07 0.82 8.81
C LEU A 69 -3.08 1.77 7.61
N ILE A 70 -2.19 1.55 6.65
CA ILE A 70 -2.26 2.13 5.31
C ILE A 70 -2.10 1.02 4.29
N SER A 71 -2.89 1.03 3.23
CA SER A 71 -2.69 0.13 2.10
C SER A 71 -3.15 0.77 0.80
N GLU A 72 -2.42 0.51 -0.28
CA GLU A 72 -2.74 1.01 -1.62
C GLU A 72 -2.69 -0.16 -2.63
N PRO A 73 -3.70 -1.04 -2.65
CA PRO A 73 -3.86 -2.02 -3.71
C PRO A 73 -4.18 -1.35 -5.05
N GLN A 74 -3.44 -1.75 -6.08
CA GLN A 74 -3.59 -1.30 -7.46
C GLN A 74 -3.83 -2.48 -8.39
N PHE A 75 -4.78 -2.33 -9.30
CA PHE A 75 -5.11 -3.28 -10.34
C PHE A 75 -5.00 -2.63 -11.71
N TRP A 76 -4.34 -3.29 -12.66
CA TRP A 76 -4.11 -2.78 -14.01
C TRP A 76 -4.43 -3.84 -15.07
N PHE A 77 -5.05 -3.40 -16.16
CA PHE A 77 -5.24 -4.11 -17.43
C PHE A 77 -4.34 -3.49 -18.50
N ASN A 78 -3.41 -4.27 -19.03
CA ASN A 78 -2.41 -3.84 -20.01
C ASN A 78 -2.90 -4.19 -21.43
N LEU A 79 -3.38 -3.19 -22.19
CA LEU A 79 -4.05 -3.42 -23.47
C LEU A 79 -3.10 -3.90 -24.58
N ASN A 80 -1.81 -3.57 -24.47
CA ASN A 80 -0.77 -4.03 -25.40
C ASN A 80 -0.62 -5.56 -25.49
N THR A 81 -1.13 -6.30 -24.52
CA THR A 81 -1.08 -7.77 -24.52
C THR A 81 -2.25 -8.42 -25.28
N LEU A 82 -3.26 -7.64 -25.66
CA LEU A 82 -4.41 -8.13 -26.43
C LEU A 82 -4.04 -8.28 -27.90
N LYS A 83 -4.55 -9.37 -28.50
CA LYS A 83 -4.37 -9.66 -29.92
C LYS A 83 -5.05 -8.55 -30.75
N GLY A 84 -4.27 -7.82 -31.55
CA GLY A 84 -4.74 -6.69 -32.36
C GLY A 84 -4.49 -5.31 -31.73
N MET A 85 -3.96 -5.26 -30.51
CA MET A 85 -3.67 -4.02 -29.78
C MET A 85 -2.19 -3.90 -29.38
N GLN A 86 -1.29 -4.69 -29.98
CA GLN A 86 0.13 -4.75 -29.58
C GLN A 86 0.91 -3.44 -29.77
N GLY A 87 0.37 -2.47 -30.53
CA GLY A 87 0.93 -1.12 -30.65
C GLY A 87 0.37 -0.09 -29.66
N ILE A 88 -0.56 -0.50 -28.78
CA ILE A 88 -1.26 0.38 -27.85
C ILE A 88 -0.65 0.17 -26.46
N ASN A 89 0.34 1.00 -26.11
CA ASN A 89 1.01 0.97 -24.81
C ASN A 89 0.18 1.59 -23.67
N LEU A 90 -1.13 1.42 -23.72
CA LEU A 90 -2.08 1.93 -22.74
C LEU A 90 -2.45 0.84 -21.74
N SER A 91 -2.46 1.20 -20.45
CA SER A 91 -2.96 0.38 -19.37
C SER A 91 -4.08 1.11 -18.65
N LEU A 92 -5.18 0.43 -18.37
CA LEU A 92 -6.30 0.98 -17.60
C LEU A 92 -6.35 0.27 -16.26
N GLY A 93 -6.53 1.02 -15.18
CA GLY A 93 -6.45 0.46 -13.86
C GLY A 93 -7.29 1.21 -12.84
N SER A 94 -7.29 0.66 -11.65
CA SER A 94 -7.90 1.25 -10.48
C SER A 94 -7.01 1.02 -9.28
N GLU A 95 -7.07 1.95 -8.35
CA GLU A 95 -6.38 1.94 -7.07
C GLU A 95 -7.39 2.20 -5.97
N VAL A 96 -7.15 1.67 -4.78
CA VAL A 96 -7.95 2.01 -3.61
C VAL A 96 -7.00 2.40 -2.49
N GLU A 97 -6.98 3.67 -2.11
CA GLU A 97 -6.22 4.12 -0.95
C GLU A 97 -7.01 3.79 0.32
N ILE A 98 -6.45 2.94 1.17
CA ILE A 98 -7.03 2.50 2.44
C ILE A 98 -6.21 3.10 3.56
N SER A 99 -6.87 3.79 4.50
CA SER A 99 -6.23 4.33 5.70
C SER A 99 -7.12 4.10 6.91
N ASN A 100 -6.60 3.49 7.97
CA ASN A 100 -7.23 3.44 9.28
C ASN A 100 -6.40 4.23 10.28
N ASN A 101 -6.99 5.27 10.88
CA ASN A 101 -6.35 6.11 11.89
C ASN A 101 -5.12 6.91 11.41
N PHE A 102 -4.72 6.84 10.15
CA PHE A 102 -3.60 7.63 9.63
C PHE A 102 -3.99 9.08 9.35
N VAL A 103 -5.07 9.29 8.59
CA VAL A 103 -5.55 10.64 8.22
C VAL A 103 -6.22 11.35 9.39
N TRP A 104 -5.83 12.60 9.65
CA TRP A 104 -6.53 13.48 10.59
C TRP A 104 -7.96 13.73 10.11
N ASN A 105 -8.94 13.42 10.95
CA ASN A 105 -10.29 13.87 10.68
C ASN A 105 -10.40 15.41 10.86
N ASN A 106 -11.48 16.00 10.36
CA ASN A 106 -11.77 17.45 10.49
C ASN A 106 -11.88 17.96 11.94
N LYS A 107 -11.71 17.08 12.94
CA LYS A 107 -11.70 17.38 14.38
C LYS A 107 -10.31 17.13 15.01
N GLY A 108 -9.27 16.93 14.20
CA GLY A 108 -7.89 16.70 14.65
C GLY A 108 -7.64 15.35 15.32
N LYS A 109 -8.48 14.32 15.05
CA LYS A 109 -8.35 12.98 15.67
C LYS A 109 -8.02 11.90 14.65
N HIS A 110 -7.19 10.95 15.09
CA HIS A 110 -6.84 9.71 14.39
C HIS A 110 -7.82 8.57 14.75
N ASN A 111 -9.04 8.61 14.20
CA ASN A 111 -10.10 7.67 14.62
C ASN A 111 -11.05 7.24 13.50
N LYS A 112 -10.63 7.28 12.24
CA LYS A 112 -11.50 6.97 11.11
C LYS A 112 -10.82 6.12 10.05
N PHE A 113 -11.60 5.20 9.51
CA PHE A 113 -11.28 4.40 8.34
C PHE A 113 -11.71 5.14 7.07
N TYR A 114 -10.82 5.17 6.09
CA TYR A 114 -11.00 5.74 4.77
C TYR A 114 -10.67 4.68 3.73
N ALA A 115 -11.48 4.62 2.68
CA ALA A 115 -11.22 3.88 1.46
C ALA A 115 -11.57 4.79 0.30
N ILE A 116 -10.57 5.19 -0.49
CA ILE A 116 -10.69 6.18 -1.55
C ILE A 116 -10.36 5.48 -2.87
N PRO A 117 -11.37 5.12 -3.68
CA PRO A 117 -11.15 4.48 -4.96
C PRO A 117 -10.77 5.52 -6.03
N THR A 118 -9.79 5.15 -6.85
CA THR A 118 -9.28 5.93 -7.98
C THR A 118 -9.33 5.06 -9.24
N ILE A 119 -9.66 5.66 -10.38
CA ILE A 119 -9.56 5.03 -11.71
C ILE A 119 -8.48 5.78 -12.47
N ALA A 120 -7.56 5.05 -13.11
CA ALA A 120 -6.39 5.62 -13.74
C ALA A 120 -6.16 5.02 -15.13
N ALA A 121 -5.52 5.80 -15.99
CA ALA A 121 -4.99 5.37 -17.27
C ALA A 121 -3.49 5.69 -17.32
N LYS A 122 -2.68 4.74 -17.79
CA LYS A 122 -1.22 4.83 -17.84
C LYS A 122 -0.72 4.53 -19.23
N TRP A 123 0.07 5.43 -19.80
CA TRP A 123 0.78 5.20 -21.06
C TRP A 123 2.24 4.81 -20.79
N THR A 124 2.73 3.79 -21.49
CA THR A 124 4.11 3.31 -21.39
C THR A 124 4.87 3.64 -22.68
N PHE A 125 6.10 4.16 -22.56
CA PHE A 125 6.93 4.58 -23.70
C PHE A 125 7.90 3.48 -24.11
#